data_AF-A0A947G7G3-F1
#
_entry.id   AF-A0A947G7G3-F1
#
_cell.length_a   1.000
_cell.length_b   1.000
_cell.length_c   1.000
_cell.angle_alpha   90.00
_cell.angle_beta   90.00
_cell.angle_gamma   90.00
#
_symmetry.space_group_name_H-M   'P 1'
#
loop_
_entity.id
_entity.type
_entity.pdbx_description
1 polymer ?
#
loop_
_entity_poly.entity_id
_entity_poly.type
_entity_poly.pdbx_seq_one_letter_code
_entity_poly.pdbx_strand_id
1 'polypeptide(L)'
;MALRSHDVDPSCQVSLGQEWDGVNPSQYFVGDMDQVSVWSRDQTQDELQELMDFGVAGDEPGLVGYYSFDSGDARDDSGNSNPGTLVGTAAIITP
;
A
#
# COMPACT_ATOMS: atom_id res chain seq x y z
N MET A 1 23.35 11.86 -0.44
CA MET A 1 21.91 12.07 -0.21
C MET A 1 21.58 11.27 1.04
N ALA A 2 21.40 11.93 2.19
CA ALA A 2 21.14 11.22 3.44
C ALA A 2 19.62 11.00 3.56
N LEU A 3 19.20 9.74 3.57
CA LEU A 3 17.82 9.38 3.91
C LEU A 3 17.60 9.79 5.37
N ARG A 4 16.72 10.75 5.59
CA ARG A 4 16.28 11.10 6.96
C ARG A 4 15.33 9.99 7.39
N SER A 5 15.72 9.23 8.42
CA SER A 5 14.77 8.39 9.17
C SER A 5 13.62 9.31 9.62
N HIS A 6 12.43 9.10 9.07
CA HIS A 6 11.21 9.57 9.70
C HIS A 6 10.82 8.46 10.66
N ASP A 7 10.84 8.76 11.96
CA ASP A 7 10.31 7.84 12.95
C ASP A 7 8.81 7.72 12.68
N VAL A 8 8.38 6.52 12.26
CA VAL A 8 6.97 6.19 12.08
C VAL A 8 6.44 5.91 13.48
N ASP A 9 5.72 6.85 14.07
CA ASP A 9 5.08 6.63 15.37
C ASP A 9 4.08 5.46 15.22
N PRO A 10 3.97 4.52 16.18
CA PRO A 10 3.04 3.40 16.09
C PRO A 10 1.55 3.82 15.99
N SER A 11 1.22 5.07 16.34
CA SER A 11 -0.10 5.67 16.15
C SER A 11 -0.29 6.32 14.77
N CYS A 12 0.79 6.49 13.99
CA CYS A 12 0.71 6.98 12.63
C CYS A 12 0.08 5.92 11.73
N GLN A 13 -1.03 6.29 11.10
CA GLN A 13 -1.66 5.49 10.06
C GLN A 13 -0.91 5.72 8.75
N VAL A 14 -0.69 4.64 8.00
CA VAL A 14 -0.26 4.74 6.60
C VAL A 14 -1.49 5.08 5.76
N SER A 15 -1.35 6.05 4.86
CA SER A 15 -2.41 6.43 3.92
C SER A 15 -1.98 6.16 2.48
N LEU A 16 -2.93 5.73 1.66
CA LEU A 16 -2.77 5.56 0.22
C LEU A 16 -3.63 6.62 -0.48
N GLY A 17 -3.07 7.31 -1.48
CA GLY A 17 -3.81 8.29 -2.28
C GLY A 17 -4.03 9.66 -1.62
N GLN A 18 -3.47 9.90 -0.44
CA GLN A 18 -3.48 11.17 0.27
C GLN A 18 -2.32 11.22 1.26
N GLU A 19 -2.06 12.39 1.81
CA GLU A 19 -1.25 12.58 2.99
C GLU A 19 -2.14 12.65 4.25
N TRP A 20 -1.66 12.10 5.37
CA TRP A 20 -2.36 12.10 6.66
C TRP A 20 -1.41 12.49 7.79
N ASP A 21 -1.63 13.69 8.34
CA ASP A 21 -0.84 14.26 9.45
C ASP A 21 -1.42 13.98 10.85
N GLY A 22 -2.55 13.25 10.93
CA GLY A 22 -3.28 12.99 12.17
C GLY A 22 -4.46 13.93 12.43
N VAL A 23 -4.65 14.98 11.62
CA VAL A 23 -5.74 15.95 11.78
C VAL A 23 -6.66 15.98 10.57
N ASN A 24 -6.12 16.24 9.37
CA ASN A 24 -6.91 16.32 8.15
C ASN A 24 -6.18 15.67 6.96
N PRO A 25 -6.91 14.98 6.06
CA PRO A 25 -6.30 14.46 4.84
C PRO A 25 -5.96 15.61 3.88
N SER A 26 -4.78 15.54 3.28
CA SER A 26 -4.26 16.55 2.35
C SER A 26 -3.55 15.92 1.15
N GLN A 27 -3.05 16.73 0.22
CA GLN A 27 -2.20 16.28 -0.91
C GLN A 27 -2.72 15.05 -1.67
N TYR A 28 -3.99 15.10 -2.05
CA TYR A 28 -4.67 13.99 -2.73
C TYR A 28 -4.01 13.60 -4.06
N PHE A 29 -3.85 12.30 -4.26
CA PHE A 29 -3.64 11.71 -5.56
C PHE A 29 -4.96 11.70 -6.32
N VAL A 30 -4.93 12.06 -7.62
CA VAL A 30 -6.11 12.03 -8.50
C VAL A 30 -5.85 10.99 -9.58
N GLY A 31 -6.43 9.81 -9.39
CA GLY A 31 -6.32 8.68 -10.30
C GLY A 31 -6.69 7.37 -9.62
N ASP A 32 -6.51 6.30 -10.37
CA ASP A 32 -6.77 4.94 -9.89
C ASP A 32 -5.46 4.31 -9.40
N MET A 33 -5.57 3.46 -8.38
CA MET A 33 -4.47 2.67 -7.84
C MET A 33 -4.90 1.22 -7.80
N ASP A 34 -3.96 0.32 -8.08
CA ASP A 34 -4.17 -1.12 -8.08
C ASP A 34 -2.85 -1.79 -7.68
N GLN A 35 -2.92 -3.02 -7.16
CA GLN A 35 -1.79 -3.87 -6.84
C GLN A 35 -0.76 -3.23 -5.89
N VAL A 36 -1.22 -2.47 -4.89
CA VAL A 36 -0.32 -1.75 -3.98
C VAL A 36 0.34 -2.72 -3.00
N SER A 37 1.67 -2.77 -2.98
CA SER A 37 2.44 -3.64 -2.08
C SER A 37 3.49 -2.88 -1.27
N VAL A 38 3.71 -3.33 -0.03
CA VAL A 38 4.70 -2.76 0.92
C VAL A 38 5.65 -3.86 1.37
N TRP A 39 6.96 -3.56 1.35
CA TRP A 39 8.01 -4.55 1.58
C TRP A 39 8.98 -4.11 2.69
N SER A 40 9.43 -5.07 3.49
CA SER A 40 10.40 -4.89 4.59
C SER A 40 11.86 -5.06 4.14
N ARG A 41 12.07 -5.34 2.85
CA ARG A 41 13.38 -5.50 2.23
C ARG A 41 13.41 -4.81 0.89
N ASP A 42 14.62 -4.52 0.45
CA ASP A 42 14.85 -4.05 -0.91
C ASP A 42 14.54 -5.17 -1.90
N GLN A 43 13.97 -4.78 -3.04
CA GLN A 43 13.74 -5.65 -4.17
C GLN A 43 14.84 -5.45 -5.21
N THR A 44 15.31 -6.54 -5.80
CA THR A 44 16.20 -6.50 -6.94
C THR A 44 15.44 -6.07 -8.20
N GLN A 45 16.17 -5.64 -9.23
CA GLN A 45 15.59 -5.30 -10.53
C GLN A 45 14.78 -6.46 -11.12
N ASP A 46 15.30 -7.68 -11.02
CA ASP A 46 14.65 -8.87 -11.58
C ASP A 46 13.37 -9.22 -10.81
N GLU A 47 13.37 -9.15 -9.47
CA GLU A 47 12.17 -9.31 -8.65
C GLU A 47 11.11 -8.26 -8.98
N LEU A 48 11.51 -6.99 -9.14
CA LEU A 48 10.57 -5.94 -9.56
C LEU A 48 9.96 -6.23 -10.94
N GLN A 49 10.74 -6.77 -11.88
CA GLN A 49 10.24 -7.14 -13.20
C GLN A 49 9.23 -8.28 -13.12
N GLU A 50 9.52 -9.32 -12.32
CA GLU A 50 8.58 -10.43 -12.09
C GLU A 50 7.28 -9.94 -11.43
N LEU A 51 7.36 -9.05 -10.43
CA LEU A 51 6.19 -8.45 -9.78
C LEU A 51 5.35 -7.62 -10.77
N MET A 52 5.97 -6.90 -11.69
CA MET A 52 5.26 -6.15 -12.73
C MET A 52 4.58 -7.05 -13.77
N ASP A 53 5.22 -8.17 -14.12
CA ASP A 53 4.73 -9.06 -15.17
C ASP A 53 3.67 -10.05 -14.66
N PHE A 54 3.77 -10.48 -13.40
CA PHE A 54 2.96 -11.55 -12.83
C PHE A 54 2.14 -11.16 -11.60
N GLY A 55 2.38 -9.98 -11.01
CA GLY A 55 1.71 -9.52 -9.81
C GLY A 55 2.31 -10.08 -8.52
N VAL A 56 1.56 -9.90 -7.42
CA VAL A 56 1.94 -10.33 -6.06
C VAL A 56 1.07 -11.52 -5.66
N ALA A 57 1.69 -12.60 -5.19
CA ALA A 57 1.03 -13.82 -4.71
C ALA A 57 0.43 -13.66 -3.31
N GLY A 58 1.00 -12.79 -2.48
CA GLY A 58 0.51 -12.47 -1.14
C GLY A 58 1.25 -13.18 0.00
N ASP A 59 2.24 -14.03 -0.30
CA ASP A 59 3.03 -14.77 0.69
C ASP A 59 4.55 -14.64 0.49
N GLU A 60 4.97 -13.66 -0.31
CA GLU A 60 6.37 -13.48 -0.63
C GLU A 60 7.23 -13.08 0.58
N PRO A 61 8.50 -13.55 0.65
CA PRO A 61 9.42 -13.17 1.72
C PRO A 61 9.61 -11.65 1.81
N GLY A 62 9.25 -11.10 2.95
CA GLY A 62 9.39 -9.68 3.26
C GLY A 62 8.19 -8.81 2.86
N LEU A 63 7.12 -9.39 2.32
CA LEU A 63 5.87 -8.68 2.09
C LEU A 63 5.22 -8.31 3.43
N VAL A 64 4.90 -7.03 3.59
CA VAL A 64 4.32 -6.45 4.82
C VAL A 64 2.83 -6.20 4.67
N GLY A 65 2.40 -5.76 3.49
CA GLY A 65 0.99 -5.58 3.16
C GLY A 65 0.78 -5.56 1.66
N TYR A 66 -0.36 -6.07 1.21
CA TYR A 66 -0.74 -6.12 -0.19
C TYR A 66 -2.23 -5.82 -0.36
N TYR A 67 -2.55 -4.87 -1.23
CA TYR A 67 -3.90 -4.38 -1.46
C TYR A 67 -4.20 -4.47 -2.96
N SER A 68 -4.81 -5.58 -3.38
CA SER A 68 -5.23 -5.81 -4.76
C SER A 68 -6.51 -5.05 -5.11
N PHE A 69 -7.37 -4.78 -4.12
CA PHE A 69 -8.73 -4.25 -4.29
C PHE A 69 -9.69 -5.11 -5.13
N ASP A 70 -9.25 -6.27 -5.63
CA ASP A 70 -10.03 -7.19 -6.47
C ASP A 70 -11.21 -7.83 -5.73
N SER A 71 -11.14 -7.92 -4.40
CA SER A 71 -12.23 -8.41 -3.54
C SER A 71 -13.36 -7.40 -3.34
N GLY A 72 -13.24 -6.17 -3.86
CA GLY A 72 -14.21 -5.10 -3.64
C GLY A 72 -14.12 -4.46 -2.25
N ASP A 73 -13.06 -4.75 -1.50
CA ASP A 73 -12.74 -4.16 -0.19
C ASP A 73 -11.25 -3.81 -0.09
N ALA A 74 -10.88 -3.05 0.94
CA ALA A 74 -9.50 -2.63 1.19
C ALA A 74 -8.76 -3.59 2.14
N ARG A 75 -8.99 -4.91 2.01
CA ARG A 75 -8.36 -5.90 2.87
C ARG A 75 -6.87 -6.04 2.54
N ASP A 76 -6.10 -6.50 3.52
CA ASP A 76 -4.70 -6.89 3.33
C ASP A 76 -4.62 -8.35 2.87
N ASP A 77 -4.25 -8.56 1.62
CA ASP A 77 -4.07 -9.86 0.98
C ASP A 77 -2.74 -10.53 1.36
N SER A 78 -1.84 -9.86 2.09
CA SER A 78 -0.55 -10.45 2.49
C SER A 78 -0.63 -11.39 3.70
N GLY A 79 -1.82 -11.56 4.29
CA GLY A 79 -2.02 -12.33 5.52
C GLY A 79 -1.49 -11.66 6.81
N ASN A 80 -0.93 -10.45 6.74
CA ASN A 80 -0.33 -9.77 7.90
C ASN A 80 -1.31 -8.90 8.69
N SER A 81 -2.60 -8.94 8.36
CA SER A 81 -3.69 -8.30 9.12
C SER A 81 -3.57 -6.78 9.23
N ASN A 82 -3.22 -6.10 8.14
CA ASN A 82 -3.22 -4.64 8.05
C ASN A 82 -4.40 -4.10 7.21
N PRO A 83 -5.67 -4.35 7.56
CA PRO A 83 -6.78 -3.94 6.71
C PRO A 83 -6.85 -2.41 6.58
N GLY A 84 -7.09 -1.95 5.36
CA GLY A 84 -7.36 -0.55 5.06
C GLY A 84 -8.80 -0.13 5.36
N THR A 85 -9.02 1.17 5.46
CA THR A 85 -10.35 1.78 5.52
C THR A 85 -10.44 2.85 4.43
N LEU A 86 -11.47 2.78 3.59
CA LEU A 86 -11.73 3.82 2.59
C LEU A 86 -12.17 5.11 3.29
N VAL A 87 -11.58 6.23 2.89
CA VAL A 87 -11.81 7.55 3.51
C VAL A 87 -12.19 8.59 2.46
N GLY A 88 -13.00 9.56 2.87
CA GLY A 88 -13.46 10.63 2.01
C GLY A 88 -14.30 10.13 0.83
N THR A 89 -13.78 10.31 -0.38
CA THR A 89 -14.45 9.92 -1.64
C THR A 89 -13.75 8.76 -2.36
N ALA A 90 -12.75 8.15 -1.74
CA ALA A 90 -12.11 6.96 -2.27
C ALA A 90 -13.15 5.85 -2.44
N ALA A 91 -13.15 5.23 -3.61
CA ALA A 91 -14.07 4.16 -3.96
C ALA A 91 -13.29 3.07 -4.69
N ILE A 92 -13.66 1.81 -4.42
CA ILE A 92 -13.15 0.69 -5.20
C ILE A 92 -14.02 0.58 -6.44
N ILE A 93 -13.38 0.74 -7.59
CA ILE A 93 -13.98 0.53 -8.89
C ILE A 93 -13.73 -0.92 -9.29
N THR A 94 -14.77 -1.74 -9.27
CA THR A 94 -14.70 -3.06 -9.88
C THR A 94 -14.96 -2.91 -11.39
N PRO A 95 -14.18 -3.59 -12.26
CA PRO A 95 -14.38 -3.52 -13.71
C PRO A 95 -15.79 -3.92 -14.16
#